data_AF-A0A5B9FQH8-F1
#
_entry.id   AF-A0A5B9FQH8-F1
#
_cell.length_a   1.000
_cell.length_b   1.000
_cell.length_c   1.000
_cell.angle_alpha   90.00
_cell.angle_beta   90.00
_cell.angle_gamma   90.00
#
_symmetry.space_group_name_H-M   'P 1'
#
loop_
_entity.id
_entity.type
_entity.pdbx_description
1 polymer ?
#
loop_
_entity_poly.entity_id
_entity_poly.type
_entity_poly.pdbx_seq_one_letter_code
_entity_poly.pdbx_strand_id
1 'polypeptide(L)'
;MGNKKIGFEVLLFLAVFTIATCGLVYELVAGTLASYLLGDSVKQFSFIIGVYLFSMGVGSYFSKFINRNLLNTFVDIEILVGLIGGLSSVILFVLFESVYYFQFILYLLVFITGCLVGLEIPLLMNILKDRVTFKDLVSNVFTFDYIGALLASILFPLVLVPKLGIMKTSLFFGMINVSIAIVLCFMLKKDLKNPGLLKAKAIFTFLLLLVVFVFSESILSYSEGKLYGENIIYTHTTSYQRIVLTHNKNDYRLYLNNNLQFSSKDEYRYHEALVHPVMSMANKVDNVLVLGGGDGLAVREILKYSEVNHVTLVDLDEGMTELFKTNTVLSDFNKHSLTNPKVTVINSDAYIWLKECQQKFDVVIIDFPDPSNYSLGKLYSLNFYKTLNKVLTDDAMTVIQTTSPFFAPKSFWCINKTAAQIFPVTDAYHVYVPSFGEWGYTIAAKSLSKPLGSAKRSVQGLRFYDYDYGRLNDFPKDMQVNDIEINRLDNQILVRYFDEEWGRL
;
A
#
# COMPACT_ATOMS: atom_id res chain seq x y z
N MET A 1 -27.59 -22.49 40.42
CA MET A 1 -26.30 -22.26 39.72
C MET A 1 -25.86 -20.84 40.02
N GLY A 2 -24.94 -20.68 40.98
CA GLY A 2 -24.50 -19.37 41.46
C GLY A 2 -23.63 -18.67 40.42
N ASN A 3 -23.99 -17.43 40.08
CA ASN A 3 -23.17 -16.51 39.30
C ASN A 3 -21.80 -16.36 39.96
N LYS A 4 -20.77 -17.03 39.42
CA LYS A 4 -19.37 -16.69 39.71
C LYS A 4 -19.14 -15.28 39.21
N LYS A 5 -19.22 -14.29 40.10
CA LYS A 5 -18.83 -12.91 39.79
C LYS A 5 -17.34 -12.94 39.40
N ILE A 6 -17.04 -12.47 38.19
CA ILE A 6 -15.68 -12.21 37.75
C ILE A 6 -15.01 -11.29 38.79
N GLY A 7 -13.78 -11.62 39.21
CA GLY A 7 -13.05 -10.85 40.20
C GLY A 7 -12.72 -9.43 39.70
N PHE A 8 -12.70 -8.46 40.62
CA PHE A 8 -12.36 -7.05 40.33
C PHE A 8 -11.05 -6.92 39.54
N GLU A 9 -10.02 -7.66 39.94
CA GLU A 9 -8.71 -7.71 39.30
C GLU A 9 -8.78 -8.27 37.88
N VAL A 10 -9.55 -9.35 37.66
CA VAL A 10 -9.71 -9.98 36.35
C VAL A 10 -10.37 -9.04 35.35
N LEU A 11 -11.35 -8.23 35.79
CA LEU A 11 -11.99 -7.22 34.94
C LEU A 11 -11.00 -6.15 34.50
N LEU A 12 -10.13 -5.71 35.40
CA LEU A 12 -9.14 -4.70 35.10
C LEU A 12 -8.01 -5.26 34.22
N PHE A 13 -7.56 -6.50 34.43
CA PHE A 13 -6.60 -7.15 33.53
C PHE A 13 -7.17 -7.38 32.13
N LEU A 14 -8.46 -7.70 32.01
CA LEU A 14 -9.14 -7.80 30.71
C LEU A 14 -9.26 -6.43 30.02
N ALA A 15 -9.43 -5.35 30.79
CA ALA A 15 -9.39 -3.99 30.29
C ALA A 15 -8.00 -3.67 29.70
N VAL A 16 -6.93 -3.97 30.43
CA VAL A 16 -5.53 -3.81 29.95
C VAL A 16 -5.26 -4.57 28.67
N PHE A 17 -5.62 -5.85 28.65
CA PHE A 17 -5.48 -6.66 27.44
C PHE A 17 -6.14 -6.00 26.23
N THR A 18 -7.31 -5.40 26.44
CA THR A 18 -8.06 -4.80 25.35
C THR A 18 -7.53 -3.44 24.94
N ILE A 19 -7.14 -2.57 25.88
CA ILE A 19 -6.50 -1.30 25.53
C ILE A 19 -5.18 -1.58 24.80
N ALA A 20 -4.35 -2.51 25.28
CA ALA A 20 -3.10 -2.86 24.62
C ALA A 20 -3.33 -3.32 23.16
N THR A 21 -4.35 -4.16 22.97
CA THR A 21 -4.77 -4.59 21.62
C THR A 21 -5.25 -3.38 20.79
N CYS A 22 -6.11 -2.52 21.33
CA CYS A 22 -6.63 -1.34 20.65
C CYS A 22 -5.53 -0.32 20.31
N GLY A 23 -4.64 -0.04 21.25
CA GLY A 23 -3.53 0.91 21.11
C GLY A 23 -2.62 0.52 19.96
N LEU A 24 -2.19 -0.75 19.91
CA LEU A 24 -1.41 -1.24 18.78
C LEU A 24 -2.20 -1.22 17.47
N VAL A 25 -3.49 -1.58 17.49
CA VAL A 25 -4.33 -1.47 16.28
C VAL A 25 -4.41 -0.02 15.78
N TYR A 26 -4.59 0.97 16.64
CA TYR A 26 -4.65 2.38 16.22
C TYR A 26 -3.31 2.86 15.65
N GLU A 27 -2.19 2.44 16.24
CA GLU A 27 -0.86 2.70 15.72
C GLU A 27 -0.67 2.09 14.32
N LEU A 28 -1.04 0.82 14.14
CA LEU A 28 -0.96 0.12 12.86
C LEU A 28 -1.90 0.74 11.82
N VAL A 29 -3.12 1.12 12.19
CA VAL A 29 -4.06 1.85 11.33
C VAL A 29 -3.46 3.17 10.86
N ALA A 30 -2.90 3.97 11.78
CA ALA A 30 -2.25 5.24 11.43
C ALA A 30 -1.06 5.00 10.48
N GLY A 31 -0.25 3.97 10.74
CA GLY A 31 0.88 3.56 9.90
C GLY A 31 0.47 3.18 8.48
N THR A 32 -0.54 2.32 8.36
CA THR A 32 -1.07 1.90 7.07
C THR A 32 -1.71 3.08 6.32
N LEU A 33 -2.47 3.95 7.00
CA LEU A 33 -3.05 5.14 6.36
C LEU A 33 -2.00 6.11 5.89
N ALA A 34 -0.98 6.39 6.70
CA ALA A 34 0.11 7.24 6.32
C ALA A 34 0.87 6.67 5.12
N SER A 35 1.16 5.37 5.12
CA SER A 35 1.79 4.71 3.97
C SER A 35 0.91 4.73 2.72
N TYR A 36 -0.41 4.61 2.88
CA TYR A 36 -1.38 4.63 1.79
C TYR A 36 -1.55 6.02 1.18
N LEU A 37 -1.58 7.06 2.02
CA LEU A 37 -1.88 8.44 1.62
C LEU A 37 -0.64 9.27 1.29
N LEU A 38 0.48 9.02 1.97
CA LEU A 38 1.72 9.79 1.85
C LEU A 38 2.87 9.03 1.17
N GLY A 39 2.69 7.74 0.87
CA GLY A 39 3.78 6.89 0.37
C GLY A 39 4.82 6.54 1.45
N ASP A 40 5.96 5.98 1.02
CA ASP A 40 7.13 5.60 1.83
C ASP A 40 6.79 4.91 3.17
N SER A 41 6.42 3.62 3.11
CA SER A 41 5.98 2.86 4.28
C SER A 41 6.98 2.88 5.45
N VAL A 42 8.28 2.74 5.18
CA VAL A 42 9.29 2.63 6.25
C VAL A 42 9.39 3.94 7.02
N LYS A 43 9.44 5.08 6.33
CA LYS A 43 9.44 6.40 6.98
C LYS A 43 8.18 6.59 7.81
N GLN A 44 7.00 6.32 7.25
CA GLN A 44 5.74 6.56 7.95
C GLN A 44 5.61 5.72 9.22
N PHE A 45 5.87 4.41 9.13
CA PHE A 45 5.86 3.54 10.31
C PHE A 45 6.92 3.97 11.34
N SER A 46 8.13 4.33 10.92
CA SER A 46 9.20 4.75 11.84
C SER A 46 8.84 6.01 12.63
N PHE A 47 8.28 7.03 11.96
CA PHE A 47 7.84 8.26 12.63
C PHE A 47 6.64 8.02 13.53
N ILE A 48 5.67 7.21 13.10
CA ILE A 48 4.48 6.90 13.90
C ILE A 48 4.87 6.14 15.16
N ILE A 49 5.70 5.09 15.06
CA ILE A 49 6.23 4.35 16.20
C ILE A 49 6.98 5.31 17.14
N GLY A 50 7.87 6.15 16.60
CA GLY A 50 8.65 7.11 17.39
C GLY A 50 7.76 8.10 18.15
N VAL A 51 6.78 8.72 17.49
CA VAL A 51 5.82 9.64 18.11
C VAL A 51 4.96 8.90 19.13
N TYR A 52 4.47 7.70 18.80
CA TYR A 52 3.61 6.91 19.68
C TYR A 52 4.33 6.50 20.97
N LEU A 53 5.54 5.95 20.88
CA LEU A 53 6.38 5.60 22.04
C LEU A 53 6.70 6.81 22.92
N PHE A 54 7.09 7.95 22.30
CA PHE A 54 7.32 9.19 23.03
C PHE A 54 6.06 9.66 23.77
N SER A 55 4.91 9.59 23.10
CA SER A 55 3.61 10.00 23.64
C SER A 55 3.17 9.11 24.79
N MET A 56 3.39 7.80 24.71
CA MET A 56 3.16 6.89 25.84
C MET A 56 4.02 7.27 27.05
N GLY A 57 5.28 7.64 26.84
CA GLY A 57 6.15 8.17 27.90
C GLY A 57 5.61 9.45 28.54
N VAL A 58 5.11 10.39 27.72
CA VAL A 58 4.47 11.63 28.18
C VAL A 58 3.19 11.33 28.99
N GLY A 59 2.33 10.45 28.48
CA GLY A 59 1.14 9.99 29.19
C GLY A 59 1.47 9.38 30.55
N SER A 60 2.42 8.45 30.56
CA SER A 60 2.91 7.81 31.79
C SER A 60 3.46 8.83 32.79
N TYR A 61 4.16 9.87 32.33
CA TYR A 61 4.61 10.97 33.18
C TYR A 61 3.43 11.73 33.80
N PHE A 62 2.41 12.09 33.01
CA PHE A 62 1.23 12.83 33.49
C PHE A 62 0.38 12.04 34.49
N SER A 63 0.45 10.71 34.48
CA SER A 63 -0.27 9.85 35.43
C SER A 63 0.03 10.22 36.90
N LYS A 64 1.24 10.73 37.19
CA LYS A 64 1.69 11.13 38.54
C LYS A 64 0.88 12.27 39.15
N PHE A 65 0.25 13.10 38.31
CA PHE A 65 -0.59 14.20 38.78
C PHE A 65 -2.03 13.75 39.09
N ILE A 66 -2.41 12.53 38.67
CA ILE A 66 -3.75 11.99 38.87
C ILE A 66 -3.79 11.20 40.17
N ASN A 67 -4.17 11.88 41.26
CA ASN A 67 -4.18 11.29 42.61
C ASN A 67 -5.59 11.04 43.17
N ARG A 68 -6.65 11.43 42.45
CA ARG A 68 -8.04 11.33 42.91
C ARG A 68 -8.90 10.63 41.88
N ASN A 69 -9.87 9.86 42.36
CA ASN A 69 -10.87 9.16 41.55
C ASN A 69 -10.25 8.26 40.47
N LEU A 70 -9.18 7.53 40.82
CA LEU A 70 -8.38 6.74 39.88
C LEU A 70 -9.24 5.84 38.97
N LEU A 71 -10.21 5.13 39.55
CA LEU A 71 -11.09 4.24 38.79
C LEU A 71 -12.03 5.00 37.83
N ASN A 72 -12.51 6.19 38.21
CA ASN A 72 -13.28 7.03 37.29
C ASN A 72 -12.42 7.52 36.14
N THR A 73 -11.22 8.02 36.43
CA THR A 73 -10.28 8.48 35.41
C THR A 73 -9.91 7.35 34.46
N PHE A 74 -9.70 6.14 34.99
CA PHE A 74 -9.46 4.94 34.17
C PHE A 74 -10.61 4.70 33.19
N VAL A 75 -11.86 4.73 33.65
CA VAL A 75 -13.04 4.58 32.78
C VAL A 75 -13.18 5.75 31.78
N ASP A 76 -12.90 6.99 32.17
CA ASP A 76 -12.91 8.12 31.23
C ASP A 76 -11.82 7.96 30.15
N ILE A 77 -10.63 7.44 30.50
CA ILE A 77 -9.56 7.15 29.54
C ILE A 77 -9.99 6.06 28.55
N GLU A 78 -10.62 4.99 29.01
CA GLU A 78 -11.16 3.93 28.14
C GLU A 78 -12.12 4.47 27.07
N ILE A 79 -13.01 5.37 27.50
CA ILE A 79 -13.96 6.04 26.60
C ILE A 79 -13.22 6.94 25.61
N LEU A 80 -12.25 7.73 26.07
CA LEU A 80 -11.48 8.65 25.23
C LEU A 80 -10.58 7.92 24.22
N VAL A 81 -9.89 6.86 24.64
CA VAL A 81 -9.09 6.01 23.74
C VAL A 81 -9.98 5.38 22.68
N GLY A 82 -11.13 4.85 23.06
CA GLY A 82 -12.09 4.28 22.11
C GLY A 82 -12.68 5.31 21.14
N LEU A 83 -13.00 6.51 21.62
CA LEU A 83 -13.53 7.59 20.79
C LEU A 83 -12.50 8.15 19.82
N ILE A 84 -11.34 8.58 20.33
CA ILE A 84 -10.31 9.26 19.54
C ILE A 84 -9.60 8.25 18.63
N GLY A 85 -9.22 7.09 19.16
CA GLY A 85 -8.65 6.00 18.37
C GLY A 85 -9.63 5.45 17.34
N GLY A 86 -10.90 5.29 17.71
CA GLY A 86 -11.95 4.80 16.80
C GLY A 86 -12.31 5.78 15.68
N LEU A 87 -12.34 7.09 15.95
CA LEU A 87 -12.61 8.11 14.92
C LEU A 87 -11.37 8.56 14.15
N SER A 88 -10.15 8.20 14.60
CA SER A 88 -8.90 8.67 13.99
C SER A 88 -8.83 8.39 12.49
N SER A 89 -9.14 7.16 12.08
CA SER A 89 -9.11 6.75 10.66
C SER A 89 -10.11 7.53 9.81
N VAL A 90 -11.32 7.76 10.32
CA VAL A 90 -12.38 8.52 9.65
C VAL A 90 -11.95 9.97 9.45
N ILE A 91 -11.43 10.59 10.51
CA ILE A 91 -10.95 11.98 10.49
C ILE A 91 -9.81 12.12 9.46
N LEU A 92 -8.85 11.20 9.48
CA LEU A 92 -7.71 11.23 8.56
C LEU A 92 -8.14 11.07 7.10
N PHE A 93 -9.01 10.12 6.79
CA PHE A 93 -9.52 9.96 5.42
C PHE A 93 -10.24 11.22 4.94
N VAL A 94 -11.21 11.73 5.71
CA VAL A 94 -12.02 12.88 5.31
C VAL A 94 -11.19 14.15 5.14
N LEU A 95 -10.16 14.34 5.95
CA LEU A 95 -9.32 15.54 5.93
C LEU A 95 -8.18 15.50 4.91
N PHE A 96 -7.85 14.33 4.34
CA PHE A 96 -6.67 14.16 3.50
C PHE A 96 -6.57 15.20 2.37
N GLU A 97 -7.66 15.45 1.65
CA GLU A 97 -7.67 16.40 0.54
C GLU A 97 -7.91 17.85 0.97
N SER A 98 -8.52 18.06 2.14
CA SER A 98 -8.93 19.40 2.60
C SER A 98 -7.85 20.13 3.39
N VAL A 99 -6.78 19.44 3.81
CA VAL A 99 -5.81 19.98 4.77
C VAL A 99 -4.39 19.94 4.22
N TYR A 100 -3.83 21.11 3.95
CA TYR A 100 -2.42 21.31 3.59
C TYR A 100 -1.42 20.72 4.60
N TYR A 101 -1.83 20.53 5.86
CA TYR A 101 -1.03 19.98 6.96
C TYR A 101 -1.52 18.60 7.45
N PHE A 102 -1.87 17.68 6.54
CA PHE A 102 -2.33 16.33 6.91
C PHE A 102 -1.39 15.62 7.91
N GLN A 103 -0.07 15.67 7.69
CA GLN A 103 0.92 15.05 8.58
C GLN A 103 0.85 15.57 10.02
N PHE A 104 0.57 16.87 10.19
CA PHE A 104 0.43 17.45 11.52
C PHE A 104 -0.79 16.85 12.27
N ILE A 105 -1.92 16.71 11.58
CA ILE A 105 -3.13 16.11 12.17
C ILE A 105 -2.90 14.63 12.50
N LEU A 106 -2.26 13.88 11.60
CA LEU A 106 -1.86 12.50 11.82
C LEU A 106 -1.01 12.35 13.09
N TYR A 107 0.09 13.10 13.20
CA TYR A 107 0.97 13.00 14.36
C TYR A 107 0.32 13.53 15.63
N LEU A 108 -0.58 14.51 15.54
CA LEU A 108 -1.37 14.98 16.68
C LEU A 108 -2.33 13.90 17.19
N LEU A 109 -3.03 13.18 16.29
CA LEU A 109 -3.91 12.09 16.69
C LEU A 109 -3.12 10.93 17.32
N VAL A 110 -2.01 10.53 16.70
CA VAL A 110 -1.08 9.52 17.26
C VAL A 110 -0.54 9.96 18.62
N PHE A 111 -0.23 11.25 18.78
CA PHE A 111 0.24 11.79 20.04
C PHE A 111 -0.82 11.73 21.14
N ILE A 112 -2.05 12.12 20.82
CA ILE A 112 -3.16 12.10 21.79
C ILE A 112 -3.50 10.66 22.18
N THR A 113 -3.62 9.74 21.22
CA THR A 113 -3.92 8.33 21.52
C THR A 113 -2.79 7.69 22.32
N GLY A 114 -1.52 7.92 21.94
CA GLY A 114 -0.36 7.43 22.68
C GLY A 114 -0.29 7.97 24.11
N CYS A 115 -0.59 9.26 24.33
CA CYS A 115 -0.67 9.82 25.69
C CYS A 115 -1.76 9.15 26.53
N LEU A 116 -2.93 8.89 25.95
CA LEU A 116 -4.04 8.26 26.66
C LEU A 116 -3.73 6.81 27.04
N VAL A 117 -3.15 6.04 26.12
CA VAL A 117 -2.69 4.66 26.38
C VAL A 117 -1.56 4.67 27.42
N GLY A 118 -0.62 5.62 27.32
CA GLY A 118 0.49 5.75 28.27
C GLY A 118 0.09 6.04 29.72
N LEU A 119 -1.08 6.65 29.94
CA LEU A 119 -1.64 6.90 31.29
C LEU A 119 -2.08 5.61 31.99
N GLU A 120 -2.37 4.56 31.24
CA GLU A 120 -3.14 3.41 31.70
C GLU A 120 -2.36 2.55 32.71
N ILE A 121 -1.19 2.04 32.32
CA ILE A 121 -0.39 1.12 33.14
C ILE A 121 -0.10 1.72 34.53
N PRO A 122 0.37 2.99 34.65
CA PRO A 122 0.55 3.62 35.96
C PRO A 122 -0.74 3.81 36.76
N LEU A 123 -1.85 4.19 36.11
CA LEU A 123 -3.14 4.34 36.79
C LEU A 123 -3.63 3.02 37.34
N LEU A 124 -3.55 1.96 36.55
CA LEU A 124 -3.91 0.62 36.98
C LEU A 124 -3.03 0.14 38.13
N MET A 125 -1.71 0.33 38.03
CA MET A 125 -0.80 -0.03 39.11
C MET A 125 -1.21 0.67 40.42
N ASN A 126 -1.60 1.94 40.36
CA ASN A 126 -2.09 2.68 41.52
C ASN A 126 -3.46 2.23 42.02
N ILE A 127 -4.34 1.70 41.16
CA ILE A 127 -5.64 1.13 41.54
C ILE A 127 -5.49 -0.22 42.25
N LEU A 128 -4.51 -1.03 41.83
CA LEU A 128 -4.34 -2.42 42.29
C LEU A 128 -3.22 -2.61 43.32
N LYS A 129 -2.40 -1.58 43.62
CA LYS A 129 -1.25 -1.68 44.54
C LYS A 129 -1.57 -2.24 45.92
N ASP A 130 -2.79 -2.02 46.42
CA ASP A 130 -3.23 -2.45 47.75
C ASP A 130 -3.97 -3.80 47.72
N ARG A 131 -4.15 -4.40 46.53
CA ARG A 131 -4.91 -5.64 46.31
C ARG A 131 -4.04 -6.80 45.85
N VAL A 132 -2.99 -6.52 45.08
CA VAL A 132 -2.10 -7.53 44.50
C VAL A 132 -0.66 -7.22 44.91
N THR A 133 0.17 -8.24 45.11
CA THR A 133 1.59 -8.03 45.39
C THR A 133 2.24 -7.27 44.23
N PHE A 134 3.18 -6.37 44.53
CA PHE A 134 3.81 -5.53 43.51
C PHE A 134 4.44 -6.36 42.37
N LYS A 135 5.13 -7.45 42.72
CA LYS A 135 5.76 -8.35 41.75
C LYS A 135 4.73 -8.98 40.81
N ASP A 136 3.66 -9.52 41.35
CA ASP A 136 2.62 -10.20 40.55
C ASP A 136 1.83 -9.19 39.72
N LEU A 137 1.57 -8.00 40.27
CA LEU A 137 0.90 -6.92 39.56
C LEU A 137 1.70 -6.50 38.32
N VAL A 138 2.98 -6.17 38.49
CA VAL A 138 3.86 -5.79 37.37
C VAL A 138 3.90 -6.91 36.33
N SER A 139 4.11 -8.17 36.77
CA SER A 139 4.17 -9.32 35.87
C SER A 139 2.87 -9.49 35.06
N ASN A 140 1.72 -9.46 35.72
CA ASN A 140 0.42 -9.70 35.08
C ASN A 140 0.09 -8.58 34.09
N VAL A 141 0.30 -7.32 34.46
CA VAL A 141 0.01 -6.16 33.58
C VAL A 141 0.80 -6.25 32.29
N PHE A 142 2.11 -6.44 32.37
CA PHE A 142 2.95 -6.59 31.17
C PHE A 142 2.61 -7.85 30.38
N THR A 143 2.19 -8.93 31.03
CA THR A 143 1.76 -10.16 30.34
C THR A 143 0.53 -9.90 29.48
N PHE A 144 -0.52 -9.28 30.04
CA PHE A 144 -1.73 -8.99 29.29
C PHE A 144 -1.49 -7.95 28.19
N ASP A 145 -0.64 -6.96 28.44
CA ASP A 145 -0.21 -5.97 27.45
C ASP A 145 0.47 -6.62 26.25
N TYR A 146 1.50 -7.46 26.48
CA TYR A 146 2.23 -8.13 25.40
C TYR A 146 1.38 -9.17 24.65
N ILE A 147 0.48 -9.89 25.33
CA ILE A 147 -0.43 -10.82 24.64
C ILE A 147 -1.41 -10.03 23.75
N GLY A 148 -1.93 -8.90 24.25
CA GLY A 148 -2.81 -8.02 23.46
C GLY A 148 -2.11 -7.46 22.23
N ALA A 149 -0.88 -6.96 22.39
CA ALA A 149 -0.06 -6.47 21.29
C ALA A 149 0.25 -7.56 20.25
N LEU A 150 0.63 -8.77 20.69
CA LEU A 150 0.87 -9.89 19.77
C LEU A 150 -0.40 -10.24 18.98
N LEU A 151 -1.54 -10.33 19.66
CA LEU A 151 -2.83 -10.62 19.02
C LEU A 151 -3.18 -9.56 17.97
N ALA A 152 -3.02 -8.27 18.30
CA ALA A 152 -3.23 -7.16 17.38
C ALA A 152 -2.32 -7.25 16.16
N SER A 153 -0.99 -7.42 16.36
CA SER A 153 -0.02 -7.46 15.25
C SER A 153 -0.24 -8.60 14.26
N ILE A 154 -0.78 -9.74 14.70
CA ILE A 154 -1.09 -10.89 13.83
C ILE A 154 -2.47 -10.72 13.17
N LEU A 155 -3.49 -10.36 13.95
CA LEU A 155 -4.86 -10.24 13.42
C LEU A 155 -4.99 -9.08 12.44
N PHE A 156 -4.23 -8.00 12.63
CA PHE A 156 -4.30 -6.80 11.82
C PHE A 156 -4.10 -7.06 10.32
N PRO A 157 -2.95 -7.59 9.85
CA PRO A 157 -2.73 -7.85 8.44
C PRO A 157 -3.50 -9.07 7.91
N LEU A 158 -3.77 -10.09 8.74
CA LEU A 158 -4.35 -11.35 8.27
C LEU A 158 -5.87 -11.38 8.23
N VAL A 159 -6.54 -10.62 9.10
CA VAL A 159 -7.99 -10.71 9.28
C VAL A 159 -8.66 -9.34 9.23
N LEU A 160 -8.15 -8.37 10.00
CA LEU A 160 -8.85 -7.10 10.21
C LEU A 160 -8.84 -6.25 8.93
N VAL A 161 -7.67 -5.96 8.37
CA VAL A 161 -7.56 -5.15 7.15
C VAL A 161 -8.22 -5.84 5.95
N PRO A 162 -7.99 -7.13 5.66
CA PRO A 162 -8.62 -7.78 4.50
C PRO A 162 -10.14 -7.89 4.58
N LYS A 163 -10.72 -8.10 5.77
CA LYS A 163 -12.18 -8.33 5.91
C LYS A 163 -12.98 -7.08 6.24
N LEU A 164 -12.45 -6.20 7.08
CA LEU A 164 -13.14 -4.99 7.53
C LEU A 164 -12.65 -3.74 6.78
N GLY A 165 -11.40 -3.74 6.32
CA GLY A 165 -10.75 -2.53 5.84
C GLY A 165 -10.26 -1.65 7.00
N ILE A 166 -9.45 -0.64 6.66
CA ILE A 166 -8.72 0.17 7.63
C ILE A 166 -9.67 0.99 8.52
N MET A 167 -10.66 1.66 7.94
CA MET A 167 -11.58 2.54 8.68
C MET A 167 -12.51 1.76 9.62
N LYS A 168 -13.13 0.67 9.15
CA LYS A 168 -13.99 -0.15 10.01
C LYS A 168 -13.20 -0.86 11.10
N THR A 169 -11.94 -1.20 10.86
CA THR A 169 -11.07 -1.79 11.89
C THR A 169 -10.87 -0.84 13.07
N SER A 170 -10.50 0.42 12.80
CA SER A 170 -10.34 1.42 13.87
C SER A 170 -11.67 1.67 14.62
N LEU A 171 -12.80 1.84 13.91
CA LEU A 171 -14.11 1.99 14.55
C LEU A 171 -14.54 0.77 15.39
N PHE A 172 -14.29 -0.45 14.90
CA PHE A 172 -14.61 -1.70 15.58
C PHE A 172 -13.84 -1.83 16.91
N PHE A 173 -12.54 -1.54 16.91
CA PHE A 173 -11.75 -1.54 18.15
C PHE A 173 -12.16 -0.40 19.08
N GLY A 174 -12.56 0.76 18.54
CA GLY A 174 -13.20 1.83 19.32
C GLY A 174 -14.43 1.33 20.08
N MET A 175 -15.30 0.57 19.41
CA MET A 175 -16.48 -0.02 20.02
C MET A 175 -16.14 -1.08 21.08
N ILE A 176 -15.13 -1.93 20.86
CA ILE A 176 -14.67 -2.91 21.86
C ILE A 176 -14.17 -2.18 23.11
N ASN A 177 -13.33 -1.15 22.95
CA ASN A 177 -12.78 -0.40 24.08
C ASN A 177 -13.89 0.27 24.91
N VAL A 178 -14.84 0.93 24.24
CA VAL A 178 -15.99 1.55 24.91
C VAL A 178 -16.93 0.50 25.53
N SER A 179 -17.05 -0.69 24.94
CA SER A 179 -17.83 -1.78 25.52
C SER A 179 -17.28 -2.22 26.88
N ILE A 180 -15.96 -2.24 27.04
CA ILE A 180 -15.32 -2.51 28.33
C ILE A 180 -15.59 -1.39 29.32
N ALA A 181 -15.50 -0.12 28.91
CA ALA A 181 -15.89 1.00 29.76
C ALA A 181 -17.34 0.87 30.27
N ILE A 182 -18.26 0.43 29.40
CA ILE A 182 -19.65 0.14 29.77
C ILE A 182 -19.70 -0.99 30.81
N VAL A 183 -19.02 -2.11 30.56
CA VAL A 183 -18.97 -3.25 31.50
C VAL A 183 -18.43 -2.80 32.87
N LEU A 184 -17.34 -2.03 32.90
CA LEU A 184 -16.77 -1.48 34.13
C LEU A 184 -17.77 -0.56 34.85
N CYS A 185 -18.51 0.29 34.13
CA CYS A 185 -19.55 1.14 34.72
C CYS A 185 -20.68 0.34 35.40
N PHE A 186 -21.04 -0.82 34.84
CA PHE A 186 -22.09 -1.68 35.42
C PHE A 186 -21.57 -2.53 36.58
N MET A 187 -20.40 -3.15 36.42
CA MET A 187 -19.86 -4.10 37.39
C MET A 187 -19.24 -3.40 38.60
N LEU A 188 -18.64 -2.22 38.41
CA LEU A 188 -17.94 -1.44 39.45
C LEU A 188 -18.74 -0.22 39.91
N LYS A 189 -20.08 -0.23 39.74
CA LYS A 189 -20.97 0.89 40.10
C LYS A 189 -20.78 1.38 41.55
N LYS A 190 -20.38 0.50 42.47
CA LYS A 190 -20.17 0.81 43.89
C LYS A 190 -18.84 1.52 44.18
N ASP A 191 -17.84 1.32 43.32
CA ASP A 191 -16.49 1.86 43.46
C ASP A 191 -16.32 3.17 42.66
N LEU A 192 -17.24 3.45 41.74
CA LEU A 192 -17.25 4.65 40.90
C LEU A 192 -17.98 5.82 41.56
N LYS A 193 -17.44 7.03 41.40
CA LYS A 193 -18.16 8.28 41.71
C LYS A 193 -19.07 8.64 40.53
N ASN A 194 -20.33 9.00 40.79
CA ASN A 194 -21.30 9.38 39.74
C ASN A 194 -21.40 8.38 38.56
N PRO A 195 -21.64 7.08 38.80
CA PRO A 195 -21.65 6.05 37.75
C PRO A 195 -22.70 6.29 36.65
N GLY A 196 -23.77 7.05 36.95
CA GLY A 196 -24.78 7.41 35.96
C GLY A 196 -24.23 8.27 34.82
N LEU A 197 -23.36 9.24 35.14
CA LEU A 197 -22.75 10.11 34.13
C LEU A 197 -21.75 9.35 33.26
N LEU A 198 -20.87 8.54 33.87
CA LEU A 198 -19.91 7.71 33.14
C LEU A 198 -20.61 6.73 32.21
N LYS A 199 -21.67 6.08 32.69
CA LYS A 199 -22.50 5.19 31.87
C LYS A 199 -23.14 5.92 30.70
N ALA A 200 -23.68 7.13 30.92
CA ALA A 200 -24.27 7.93 29.85
C ALA A 200 -23.22 8.32 28.79
N LYS A 201 -22.03 8.77 29.20
CA LYS A 201 -20.90 9.05 28.28
C LYS A 201 -20.52 7.82 27.47
N ALA A 202 -20.35 6.67 28.13
CA ALA A 202 -19.93 5.43 27.47
C ALA A 202 -20.97 4.94 26.45
N ILE A 203 -22.26 4.92 26.82
CA ILE A 203 -23.34 4.53 25.91
C ILE A 203 -23.45 5.51 24.74
N PHE A 204 -23.39 6.82 24.99
CA PHE A 204 -23.42 7.82 23.93
C PHE A 204 -22.25 7.64 22.95
N THR A 205 -21.05 7.43 23.47
CA THR A 205 -19.84 7.19 22.66
C THR A 205 -19.98 5.92 21.83
N PHE A 206 -20.48 4.84 22.41
CA PHE A 206 -20.72 3.58 21.68
C PHE A 206 -21.74 3.77 20.54
N LEU A 207 -22.85 4.46 20.81
CA LEU A 207 -23.86 4.76 19.80
C LEU A 207 -23.30 5.65 18.69
N LEU A 208 -22.50 6.65 19.03
CA LEU A 208 -21.81 7.50 18.05
C LEU A 208 -20.90 6.66 17.14
N LEU A 209 -20.03 5.82 17.72
CA LEU A 209 -19.14 4.95 16.97
C LEU A 209 -19.92 3.95 16.11
N LEU A 210 -21.02 3.39 16.61
CA LEU A 210 -21.90 2.48 15.86
C LEU A 210 -22.54 3.18 14.66
N VAL A 211 -23.04 4.41 14.83
CA VAL A 211 -23.60 5.19 13.73
C VAL A 211 -22.52 5.43 12.67
N VAL A 212 -21.33 5.90 13.07
CA VAL A 212 -20.21 6.12 12.13
C VAL A 212 -19.77 4.82 11.47
N PHE A 213 -19.78 3.69 12.18
CA PHE A 213 -19.48 2.36 11.63
C PHE A 213 -20.47 1.95 10.54
N VAL A 214 -21.78 2.14 10.76
CA VAL A 214 -22.82 1.83 9.77
C VAL A 214 -22.70 2.71 8.53
N PHE A 215 -22.41 4.01 8.69
CA PHE A 215 -22.25 4.95 7.58
C PHE A 215 -20.82 5.02 7.03
N SER A 216 -19.90 4.18 7.52
CA SER A 216 -18.48 4.25 7.19
C SER A 216 -18.23 4.11 5.68
N GLU A 217 -18.93 3.21 4.99
CA GLU A 217 -18.81 3.05 3.53
C GLU A 217 -19.24 4.31 2.78
N SER A 218 -20.35 4.95 3.17
CA SER A 218 -20.81 6.18 2.55
C SER A 218 -19.83 7.35 2.79
N ILE A 219 -19.23 7.42 3.98
CA ILE A 219 -18.19 8.41 4.29
C ILE A 219 -16.94 8.16 3.44
N LEU A 220 -16.53 6.90 3.30
CA LEU A 220 -15.38 6.52 2.47
C LEU A 220 -15.62 6.92 1.01
N SER A 221 -16.77 6.53 0.45
CA SER A 221 -17.12 6.85 -0.93
C SER A 221 -17.23 8.36 -1.16
N TYR A 222 -17.73 9.14 -0.20
CA TYR A 222 -17.74 10.60 -0.29
C TYR A 222 -16.32 11.18 -0.29
N SER A 223 -15.44 10.67 0.56
CA SER A 223 -14.03 11.10 0.64
C SER A 223 -13.25 10.71 -0.62
N GLU A 224 -13.40 9.47 -1.09
CA GLU A 224 -12.80 8.98 -2.33
C GLU A 224 -13.34 9.74 -3.55
N GLY A 225 -14.62 10.10 -3.57
CA GLY A 225 -15.22 10.86 -4.66
C GLY A 225 -14.67 12.28 -4.81
N LYS A 226 -14.09 12.86 -3.76
CA LYS A 226 -13.32 14.10 -3.91
C LYS A 226 -11.92 13.82 -4.48
N LEU A 227 -11.25 12.77 -3.96
CA LEU A 227 -9.88 12.41 -4.35
C LEU A 227 -9.74 12.02 -5.83
N TYR A 228 -10.66 11.18 -6.32
CA TYR A 228 -10.61 10.66 -7.69
C TYR A 228 -11.50 11.45 -8.66
N GLY A 229 -12.24 12.44 -8.16
CA GLY A 229 -13.29 13.16 -8.87
C GLY A 229 -14.63 12.41 -8.91
N GLU A 230 -15.65 13.05 -9.50
CA GLU A 230 -16.99 12.47 -9.59
C GLU A 230 -17.01 11.30 -10.60
N ASN A 231 -17.60 10.17 -10.18
CA ASN A 231 -17.88 8.91 -10.90
C ASN A 231 -16.94 7.71 -10.64
N ILE A 232 -16.66 7.39 -9.37
CA ILE A 232 -16.16 6.06 -9.00
C ILE A 232 -17.24 5.02 -9.33
N ILE A 233 -16.88 4.01 -10.12
CA ILE A 233 -17.78 2.92 -10.53
C ILE A 233 -17.42 1.57 -9.93
N TYR A 234 -16.19 1.42 -9.42
CA TYR A 234 -15.75 0.22 -8.72
C TYR A 234 -14.64 0.55 -7.73
N THR A 235 -14.71 -0.04 -6.54
CA THR A 235 -13.64 0.00 -5.55
C THR A 235 -13.46 -1.37 -4.93
N HIS A 236 -12.22 -1.80 -4.79
CA HIS A 236 -11.89 -3.06 -4.16
C HIS A 236 -10.55 -2.97 -3.44
N THR A 237 -10.42 -3.59 -2.28
CA THR A 237 -9.15 -3.65 -1.53
C THR A 237 -8.67 -5.09 -1.54
N THR A 238 -7.51 -5.32 -2.13
CA THR A 238 -6.80 -6.60 -2.08
C THR A 238 -5.83 -6.61 -0.89
N SER A 239 -5.18 -7.74 -0.63
CA SER A 239 -4.10 -7.81 0.37
C SER A 239 -2.89 -6.94 0.01
N TYR A 240 -2.80 -6.46 -1.24
CA TYR A 240 -1.65 -5.71 -1.75
C TYR A 240 -1.96 -4.22 -1.95
N GLN A 241 -3.18 -3.89 -2.39
CA GLN A 241 -3.50 -2.53 -2.84
C GLN A 241 -4.99 -2.22 -2.86
N ARG A 242 -5.31 -0.92 -2.88
CA ARG A 242 -6.64 -0.40 -3.18
C ARG A 242 -6.77 -0.18 -4.68
N ILE A 243 -7.72 -0.86 -5.30
CA ILE A 243 -8.10 -0.74 -6.71
C ILE A 243 -9.33 0.16 -6.81
N VAL A 244 -9.22 1.26 -7.56
CA VAL A 244 -10.33 2.18 -7.83
C VAL A 244 -10.47 2.38 -9.33
N LEU A 245 -11.67 2.15 -9.86
CA LEU A 245 -12.02 2.45 -11.24
C LEU A 245 -13.01 3.62 -11.25
N THR A 246 -12.65 4.65 -11.98
CA THR A 246 -13.54 5.79 -12.27
C THR A 246 -13.95 5.76 -13.73
N HIS A 247 -15.11 6.36 -14.01
CA HIS A 247 -15.60 6.50 -15.37
C HIS A 247 -16.22 7.87 -15.61
N ASN A 248 -15.61 8.66 -16.49
CA ASN A 248 -16.13 9.96 -16.88
C ASN A 248 -16.30 10.05 -18.40
N LYS A 249 -17.56 10.14 -18.85
CA LYS A 249 -17.97 10.16 -20.26
C LYS A 249 -17.52 8.91 -21.02
N ASN A 250 -16.35 8.96 -21.66
CA ASN A 250 -15.76 7.89 -22.46
C ASN A 250 -14.32 7.57 -21.97
N ASP A 251 -14.01 7.91 -20.72
CA ASP A 251 -12.70 7.70 -20.11
C ASP A 251 -12.86 6.84 -18.85
N TYR A 252 -12.28 5.64 -18.89
CA TYR A 252 -12.12 4.79 -17.73
C TYR A 252 -10.71 4.98 -17.20
N ARG A 253 -10.58 5.22 -15.90
CA ARG A 253 -9.28 5.39 -15.24
C ARG A 253 -9.17 4.47 -14.04
N LEU A 254 -8.07 3.75 -13.99
CA LEU A 254 -7.74 2.86 -12.87
C LEU A 254 -6.67 3.49 -12.01
N TYR A 255 -6.90 3.45 -10.71
CA TYR A 255 -5.97 3.90 -9.70
C TYR A 255 -5.60 2.74 -8.78
N LEU A 256 -4.32 2.60 -8.49
CA LEU A 256 -3.78 1.69 -7.48
C LEU A 256 -3.13 2.53 -6.39
N ASN A 257 -3.65 2.44 -5.16
CA ASN A 257 -3.19 3.26 -4.04
C ASN A 257 -3.08 4.76 -4.37
N ASN A 258 -4.13 5.32 -4.98
CA ASN A 258 -4.20 6.71 -5.44
C ASN A 258 -3.35 7.09 -6.66
N ASN A 259 -2.47 6.20 -7.16
CA ASN A 259 -1.68 6.45 -8.35
C ASN A 259 -2.41 5.96 -9.60
N LEU A 260 -2.56 6.83 -10.61
CA LEU A 260 -3.15 6.47 -11.90
C LEU A 260 -2.29 5.41 -12.60
N GLN A 261 -2.90 4.30 -13.02
CA GLN A 261 -2.23 3.19 -13.70
C GLN A 261 -2.62 3.03 -15.16
N PHE A 262 -3.81 3.46 -15.57
CA PHE A 262 -4.16 3.60 -16.98
C PHE A 262 -5.36 4.54 -17.18
N SER A 263 -5.44 5.16 -18.35
CA SER A 263 -6.64 5.80 -18.89
C SER A 263 -7.01 5.16 -20.22
N SER A 264 -8.28 4.79 -20.40
CA SER A 264 -8.75 4.14 -21.64
C SER A 264 -8.61 5.03 -22.87
N LYS A 265 -8.43 6.35 -22.69
CA LYS A 265 -8.24 7.29 -23.80
C LYS A 265 -6.86 7.21 -24.42
N ASP A 266 -5.83 6.88 -23.65
CA ASP A 266 -4.44 7.00 -24.09
C ASP A 266 -3.52 5.84 -23.73
N GLU A 267 -4.02 4.79 -23.05
CA GLU A 267 -3.25 3.58 -22.73
C GLU A 267 -2.57 2.96 -23.96
N TYR A 268 -3.17 3.10 -25.15
CA TYR A 268 -2.58 2.62 -26.39
C TYR A 268 -1.21 3.25 -26.67
N ARG A 269 -0.96 4.51 -26.28
CA ARG A 269 0.35 5.15 -26.44
C ARG A 269 1.38 4.49 -25.53
N TYR A 270 0.97 4.18 -24.29
CA TYR A 270 1.81 3.52 -23.31
C TYR A 270 2.14 2.08 -23.73
N HIS A 271 1.13 1.25 -24.02
CA HIS A 271 1.34 -0.17 -24.33
C HIS A 271 1.96 -0.39 -25.70
N GLU A 272 1.64 0.43 -26.71
CA GLU A 272 2.31 0.33 -28.01
C GLU A 272 3.80 0.68 -27.91
N ALA A 273 4.14 1.73 -27.13
CA ALA A 273 5.54 2.12 -26.89
C ALA A 273 6.28 1.12 -25.99
N LEU A 274 5.60 0.50 -25.03
CA LEU A 274 6.19 -0.54 -24.20
C LEU A 274 6.50 -1.80 -25.02
N VAL A 275 5.56 -2.27 -25.86
CA VAL A 275 5.62 -3.61 -26.46
C VAL A 275 6.32 -3.61 -27.83
N HIS A 276 5.96 -2.69 -28.74
CA HIS A 276 6.36 -2.84 -30.14
C HIS A 276 7.83 -2.56 -30.46
N PRO A 277 8.53 -1.61 -29.81
CA PRO A 277 9.97 -1.44 -30.02
C PRO A 277 10.73 -2.73 -29.79
N VAL A 278 10.54 -3.37 -28.62
CA VAL A 278 11.26 -4.60 -28.27
C VAL A 278 10.84 -5.79 -29.15
N MET A 279 9.53 -5.97 -29.39
CA MET A 279 9.01 -7.08 -30.20
C MET A 279 9.41 -6.97 -31.67
N SER A 280 9.49 -5.74 -32.21
CA SER A 280 9.89 -5.51 -33.60
C SER A 280 11.39 -5.77 -33.84
N MET A 281 12.24 -5.51 -32.85
CA MET A 281 13.69 -5.65 -32.98
C MET A 281 14.21 -7.05 -32.64
N ALA A 282 13.52 -7.79 -31.77
CA ALA A 282 13.96 -9.11 -31.30
C ALA A 282 14.21 -10.10 -32.44
N ASN A 283 15.18 -11.00 -32.30
CA ASN A 283 15.41 -12.04 -33.32
C ASN A 283 14.24 -13.03 -33.38
N LYS A 284 13.75 -13.43 -32.20
CA LYS A 284 12.69 -14.40 -32.00
C LYS A 284 11.69 -13.84 -30.98
N VAL A 285 10.41 -14.19 -31.08
CA VAL A 285 9.33 -13.74 -30.18
C VAL A 285 8.41 -14.89 -29.77
N ASP A 286 8.93 -16.11 -29.72
CA ASP A 286 8.15 -17.34 -29.53
C ASP A 286 7.69 -17.51 -28.07
N ASN A 287 8.60 -17.28 -27.10
CA ASN A 287 8.29 -17.29 -25.67
C ASN A 287 8.50 -15.90 -25.08
N VAL A 288 7.41 -15.27 -24.64
CA VAL A 288 7.42 -13.90 -24.08
C VAL A 288 7.08 -13.94 -22.60
N LEU A 289 7.83 -13.20 -21.80
CA LEU A 289 7.57 -13.02 -20.36
C LEU A 289 7.08 -11.59 -20.11
N VAL A 290 5.99 -11.46 -19.36
CA VAL A 290 5.50 -10.20 -18.82
C VAL A 290 5.61 -10.25 -17.31
N LEU A 291 6.27 -9.27 -16.70
CA LEU A 291 6.38 -9.13 -15.26
C LEU A 291 5.63 -7.87 -14.83
N GLY A 292 4.61 -8.03 -13.98
CA GLY A 292 3.58 -7.02 -13.75
C GLY A 292 2.50 -7.05 -14.84
N GLY A 293 1.93 -5.88 -15.17
CA GLY A 293 0.95 -5.74 -16.24
C GLY A 293 -0.31 -6.60 -16.04
N GLY A 294 -0.77 -6.79 -14.80
CA GLY A 294 -1.92 -7.62 -14.44
C GLY A 294 -3.25 -7.26 -15.14
N ASP A 295 -3.33 -6.09 -15.77
CA ASP A 295 -4.42 -5.66 -16.65
C ASP A 295 -4.47 -6.41 -18.00
N GLY A 296 -3.33 -6.97 -18.46
CA GLY A 296 -3.23 -7.71 -19.71
C GLY A 296 -3.22 -6.85 -20.98
N LEU A 297 -3.12 -5.52 -20.90
CA LEU A 297 -3.06 -4.62 -22.05
C LEU A 297 -1.73 -4.75 -22.79
N ALA A 298 -0.61 -4.95 -22.09
CA ALA A 298 0.65 -5.33 -22.73
C ALA A 298 0.52 -6.68 -23.48
N VAL A 299 -0.15 -7.67 -22.86
CA VAL A 299 -0.37 -8.99 -23.48
C VAL A 299 -1.23 -8.88 -24.74
N ARG A 300 -2.24 -8.00 -24.75
CA ARG A 300 -3.04 -7.70 -25.94
C ARG A 300 -2.18 -7.29 -27.13
N GLU A 301 -1.17 -6.45 -26.89
CA GLU A 301 -0.24 -6.00 -27.93
C GLU A 301 0.72 -7.11 -28.36
N ILE A 302 1.20 -7.93 -27.42
CA ILE A 302 2.07 -9.10 -27.70
C ILE A 302 1.33 -10.10 -28.61
N LEU A 303 0.06 -10.38 -28.34
CA LEU A 303 -0.75 -11.34 -29.09
C LEU A 303 -1.04 -10.91 -30.54
N LYS A 304 -0.73 -9.66 -30.94
CA LYS A 304 -0.78 -9.23 -32.35
C LYS A 304 0.30 -9.92 -33.21
N TYR A 305 1.36 -10.43 -32.59
CA TYR A 305 2.44 -11.14 -33.30
C TYR A 305 2.11 -12.63 -33.43
N SER A 306 1.85 -13.09 -34.66
CA SER A 306 1.48 -14.48 -34.92
C SER A 306 2.56 -15.50 -34.58
N GLU A 307 3.83 -15.07 -34.56
CA GLU A 307 5.01 -15.85 -34.16
C GLU A 307 5.03 -16.22 -32.67
N VAL A 308 4.25 -15.53 -31.82
CA VAL A 308 4.17 -15.80 -30.38
C VAL A 308 3.41 -17.09 -30.15
N ASN A 309 4.02 -18.05 -29.44
CA ASN A 309 3.38 -19.32 -29.07
C ASN A 309 3.01 -19.36 -27.59
N HIS A 310 3.85 -18.80 -26.71
CA HIS A 310 3.59 -18.77 -25.28
C HIS A 310 3.87 -17.39 -24.68
N VAL A 311 2.95 -16.90 -23.86
CA VAL A 311 3.13 -15.72 -23.03
C VAL A 311 2.96 -16.14 -21.57
N THR A 312 3.97 -15.88 -20.75
CA THR A 312 3.86 -16.03 -19.30
C THR A 312 3.71 -14.66 -18.68
N LEU A 313 2.61 -14.40 -17.97
CA LEU A 313 2.39 -13.18 -17.21
C LEU A 313 2.53 -13.50 -15.72
N VAL A 314 3.40 -12.77 -15.03
CA VAL A 314 3.62 -12.94 -13.58
C VAL A 314 3.28 -11.63 -12.88
N ASP A 315 2.19 -11.64 -12.12
CA ASP A 315 1.72 -10.48 -11.35
C ASP A 315 1.52 -10.86 -9.89
N LEU A 316 1.73 -9.93 -8.97
CA LEU A 316 1.63 -10.21 -7.53
C LEU A 316 0.17 -10.35 -7.08
N ASP A 317 -0.75 -9.57 -7.67
CA ASP A 317 -2.10 -9.39 -7.17
C ASP A 317 -3.13 -10.19 -7.98
N GLU A 318 -3.56 -11.32 -7.41
CA GLU A 318 -4.64 -12.14 -7.99
C GLU A 318 -5.91 -11.33 -8.22
N GLY A 319 -6.25 -10.41 -7.31
CA GLY A 319 -7.44 -9.56 -7.44
C GLY A 319 -7.40 -8.66 -8.66
N MET A 320 -6.21 -8.21 -9.06
CA MET A 320 -6.02 -7.42 -10.29
C MET A 320 -6.23 -8.28 -11.54
N THR A 321 -5.57 -9.44 -11.60
CA THR A 321 -5.69 -10.31 -12.78
C THR A 321 -7.08 -10.91 -12.94
N GLU A 322 -7.76 -11.27 -11.85
CA GLU A 322 -9.10 -11.83 -11.88
C GLU A 322 -10.13 -10.78 -12.30
N LEU A 323 -9.96 -9.53 -11.83
CA LEU A 323 -10.78 -8.41 -12.25
C LEU A 323 -10.71 -8.20 -13.77
N PHE A 324 -9.51 -8.23 -14.36
CA PHE A 324 -9.32 -8.06 -15.81
C PHE A 324 -9.61 -9.31 -16.65
N LYS A 325 -9.80 -10.48 -16.02
CA LYS A 325 -10.32 -11.69 -16.68
C LYS A 325 -11.83 -11.74 -16.72
N THR A 326 -12.50 -11.32 -15.64
CA THR A 326 -13.93 -11.60 -15.43
C THR A 326 -14.84 -10.39 -15.63
N ASN A 327 -14.36 -9.17 -15.41
CA ASN A 327 -15.16 -7.98 -15.63
C ASN A 327 -15.28 -7.68 -17.12
N THR A 328 -16.51 -7.57 -17.64
CA THR A 328 -16.76 -7.38 -19.08
C THR A 328 -16.11 -6.12 -19.63
N VAL A 329 -16.23 -4.98 -18.94
CA VAL A 329 -15.66 -3.70 -19.40
C VAL A 329 -14.13 -3.76 -19.47
N LEU A 330 -13.49 -4.32 -18.44
CA LEU A 330 -12.02 -4.38 -18.36
C LEU A 330 -11.43 -5.44 -19.29
N SER A 331 -12.11 -6.59 -19.41
CA SER A 331 -11.71 -7.63 -20.36
C SER A 331 -11.90 -7.21 -21.82
N ASP A 332 -12.86 -6.32 -22.13
CA ASP A 332 -12.98 -5.72 -23.45
C ASP A 332 -11.75 -4.84 -23.79
N PHE A 333 -11.20 -4.09 -22.81
CA PHE A 333 -10.01 -3.26 -23.03
C PHE A 333 -8.77 -4.10 -23.35
N ASN A 334 -8.58 -5.22 -22.65
CA ASN A 334 -7.48 -6.15 -22.94
C ASN A 334 -7.80 -7.15 -24.06
N LYS A 335 -9.01 -7.08 -24.66
CA LYS A 335 -9.50 -7.99 -25.70
C LYS A 335 -9.42 -9.47 -25.29
N HIS A 336 -9.77 -9.75 -24.04
CA HIS A 336 -9.72 -11.07 -23.42
C HIS A 336 -8.33 -11.72 -23.48
N SER A 337 -7.26 -10.92 -23.51
CA SER A 337 -5.88 -11.41 -23.65
C SER A 337 -5.51 -12.40 -22.54
N LEU A 338 -5.95 -12.17 -21.31
CA LEU A 338 -5.66 -13.01 -20.14
C LEU A 338 -6.35 -14.38 -20.17
N THR A 339 -7.32 -14.59 -21.06
CA THR A 339 -8.01 -15.87 -21.28
C THR A 339 -7.58 -16.57 -22.58
N ASN A 340 -6.64 -15.98 -23.31
CA ASN A 340 -6.13 -16.56 -24.55
C ASN A 340 -5.37 -17.87 -24.24
N PRO A 341 -5.54 -18.95 -25.02
CA PRO A 341 -4.89 -20.24 -24.77
C PRO A 341 -3.35 -20.19 -24.81
N LYS A 342 -2.76 -19.14 -25.40
CA LYS A 342 -1.31 -18.92 -25.41
C LYS A 342 -0.78 -18.27 -24.12
N VAL A 343 -1.66 -17.83 -23.21
CA VAL A 343 -1.32 -17.01 -22.05
C VAL A 343 -1.45 -17.83 -20.77
N THR A 344 -0.38 -17.90 -20.01
CA THR A 344 -0.35 -18.47 -18.65
C THR A 344 -0.18 -17.33 -17.65
N VAL A 345 -1.18 -17.13 -16.80
CA VAL A 345 -1.13 -16.14 -15.70
C VAL A 345 -0.68 -16.84 -14.42
N ILE A 346 0.34 -16.28 -13.78
CA ILE A 346 0.92 -16.76 -12.53
C ILE A 346 0.82 -15.64 -11.50
N ASN A 347 0.07 -15.88 -10.42
CA ASN A 347 -0.05 -14.91 -9.33
C ASN A 347 1.02 -15.17 -8.27
N SER A 348 2.15 -14.46 -8.35
CA SER A 348 3.30 -14.62 -7.46
C SER A 348 4.21 -13.39 -7.50
N ASP A 349 5.06 -13.23 -6.48
CA ASP A 349 6.13 -12.23 -6.51
C ASP A 349 7.11 -12.55 -7.65
N ALA A 350 7.20 -11.63 -8.62
CA ALA A 350 8.03 -11.80 -9.81
C ALA A 350 9.49 -12.13 -9.48
N TYR A 351 10.05 -11.54 -8.41
CA TYR A 351 11.44 -11.78 -8.05
C TYR A 351 11.65 -13.16 -7.42
N ILE A 352 10.68 -13.65 -6.66
CA ILE A 352 10.71 -15.02 -6.11
C ILE A 352 10.54 -16.03 -7.24
N TRP A 353 9.51 -15.85 -8.08
CA TRP A 353 9.22 -16.75 -9.20
C TRP A 353 10.41 -16.87 -10.18
N LEU A 354 11.07 -15.75 -10.51
CA LEU A 354 12.26 -15.77 -11.38
C LEU A 354 13.42 -16.60 -10.84
N LYS A 355 13.55 -16.79 -9.53
CA LYS A 355 14.62 -17.62 -8.94
C LYS A 355 14.39 -19.11 -9.19
N GLU A 356 13.14 -19.52 -9.31
CA GLU A 356 12.72 -20.91 -9.47
C GLU A 356 12.50 -21.27 -10.95
N CYS A 357 12.22 -20.27 -11.79
CA CYS A 357 11.98 -20.42 -13.20
C CYS A 357 13.19 -21.03 -13.95
N GLN A 358 12.92 -22.12 -14.67
CA GLN A 358 13.90 -22.82 -15.52
C GLN A 358 13.70 -22.53 -17.01
N GLN A 359 12.58 -21.88 -17.37
CA GLN A 359 12.25 -21.57 -18.76
C GLN A 359 13.11 -20.41 -19.28
N LYS A 360 13.38 -20.43 -20.59
CA LYS A 360 14.06 -19.34 -21.29
C LYS A 360 13.07 -18.51 -22.10
N PHE A 361 13.28 -17.20 -22.13
CA PHE A 361 12.43 -16.25 -22.83
C PHE A 361 13.20 -15.50 -23.91
N ASP A 362 12.52 -15.26 -25.03
CA ASP A 362 13.04 -14.54 -26.19
C ASP A 362 12.79 -13.02 -26.07
N VAL A 363 11.68 -12.64 -25.43
CA VAL A 363 11.38 -11.24 -25.09
C VAL A 363 10.85 -11.15 -23.66
N VAL A 364 11.26 -10.09 -22.95
CA VAL A 364 10.74 -9.78 -21.61
C VAL A 364 10.21 -8.36 -21.57
N ILE A 365 9.02 -8.20 -21.00
CA ILE A 365 8.35 -6.92 -20.77
C ILE A 365 8.19 -6.74 -19.27
N ILE A 366 8.83 -5.70 -18.72
CA ILE A 366 8.71 -5.33 -17.31
C ILE A 366 7.78 -4.12 -17.21
N ASP A 367 6.58 -4.38 -16.71
CA ASP A 367 5.47 -3.45 -16.58
C ASP A 367 5.04 -3.36 -15.10
N PHE A 368 6.01 -2.99 -14.26
CA PHE A 368 5.77 -2.80 -12.83
C PHE A 368 5.24 -1.38 -12.55
N PRO A 369 4.48 -1.19 -11.46
CA PRO A 369 4.18 0.14 -10.95
C PRO A 369 5.46 0.87 -10.54
N ASP A 370 5.38 2.20 -10.53
CA ASP A 370 6.48 3.08 -10.13
C ASP A 370 7.06 2.71 -8.74
N PRO A 371 8.38 2.88 -8.53
CA PRO A 371 9.12 2.43 -7.35
C PRO A 371 8.90 3.31 -6.10
N SER A 372 7.65 3.60 -5.76
CA SER A 372 7.18 4.45 -4.66
C SER A 372 7.41 3.90 -3.25
N ASN A 373 7.93 2.68 -3.14
CA ASN A 373 8.29 2.05 -1.86
C ASN A 373 9.34 0.96 -2.07
N TYR A 374 9.96 0.50 -0.98
CA TYR A 374 11.02 -0.51 -1.00
C TYR A 374 10.58 -1.87 -1.57
N SER A 375 9.30 -2.25 -1.43
CA SER A 375 8.79 -3.50 -2.01
C SER A 375 8.75 -3.47 -3.53
N LEU A 376 8.50 -2.31 -4.14
CA LEU A 376 8.58 -2.10 -5.59
C LEU A 376 10.02 -1.80 -6.02
N GLY A 377 10.76 -0.97 -5.27
CA GLY A 377 12.15 -0.63 -5.56
C GLY A 377 13.08 -1.84 -5.67
N LYS A 378 12.82 -2.93 -4.93
CA LYS A 378 13.56 -4.19 -5.06
C LYS A 378 13.48 -4.81 -6.47
N LEU A 379 12.38 -4.59 -7.19
CA LEU A 379 12.13 -5.12 -8.54
C LEU A 379 12.93 -4.37 -9.63
N TYR A 380 13.51 -3.22 -9.29
CA TYR A 380 14.39 -2.44 -10.15
C TYR A 380 15.86 -2.52 -9.70
N SER A 381 16.22 -3.54 -8.91
CA SER A 381 17.56 -3.66 -8.33
C SER A 381 18.51 -4.43 -9.24
N LEU A 382 19.82 -4.20 -9.06
CA LEU A 382 20.88 -4.97 -9.71
C LEU A 382 20.69 -6.49 -9.53
N ASN A 383 20.26 -6.93 -8.34
CA ASN A 383 20.05 -8.33 -8.04
C ASN A 383 18.83 -8.91 -8.77
N PHE A 384 17.78 -8.11 -9.00
CA PHE A 384 16.65 -8.50 -9.83
C PHE A 384 17.10 -8.74 -11.28
N TYR A 385 17.80 -7.78 -11.89
CA TYR A 385 18.30 -7.92 -13.27
C TYR A 385 19.31 -9.07 -13.41
N LYS A 386 20.15 -9.33 -12.41
CA LYS A 386 21.02 -10.53 -12.38
C LYS A 386 20.23 -11.82 -12.42
N THR A 387 19.13 -11.91 -11.68
CA THR A 387 18.26 -13.09 -11.70
C THR A 387 17.53 -13.20 -13.04
N LEU A 388 16.99 -12.09 -13.56
CA LEU A 388 16.33 -12.06 -14.86
C LEU A 388 17.26 -12.55 -15.97
N ASN A 389 18.52 -12.11 -16.00
CA ASN A 389 19.49 -12.49 -17.03
C ASN A 389 19.67 -14.01 -17.16
N LYS A 390 19.40 -14.77 -16.09
CA LYS A 390 19.48 -16.25 -16.09
C LYS A 390 18.34 -16.92 -16.83
N VAL A 391 17.19 -16.27 -17.01
CA VAL A 391 16.04 -16.82 -17.74
C VAL A 391 15.94 -16.28 -19.18
N LEU A 392 16.92 -15.50 -19.62
CA LEU A 392 16.97 -14.98 -20.98
C LEU A 392 17.73 -15.93 -21.92
N THR A 393 17.29 -16.02 -23.17
CA THR A 393 18.13 -16.50 -24.28
C THR A 393 19.26 -15.49 -24.57
N ASP A 394 20.20 -15.83 -25.45
CA ASP A 394 21.38 -14.97 -25.72
C ASP A 394 21.07 -13.77 -26.62
N ASP A 395 20.01 -13.87 -27.41
CA ASP A 395 19.47 -12.83 -28.29
C ASP A 395 18.23 -12.15 -27.70
N ALA A 396 17.92 -12.43 -26.43
CA ALA A 396 16.70 -11.92 -25.81
C ALA A 396 16.74 -10.40 -25.69
N MET A 397 15.59 -9.79 -25.95
CA MET A 397 15.40 -8.36 -25.73
C MET A 397 14.46 -8.12 -24.55
N THR A 398 14.79 -7.12 -23.73
CA THR A 398 14.04 -6.73 -22.54
C THR A 398 13.63 -5.27 -22.67
N VAL A 399 12.41 -4.94 -22.26
CA VAL A 399 11.95 -3.58 -22.05
C VAL A 399 11.51 -3.40 -20.61
N ILE A 400 11.75 -2.21 -20.07
CA ILE A 400 11.42 -1.84 -18.70
C ILE A 400 10.70 -0.49 -18.77
N GLN A 401 9.53 -0.36 -18.15
CA GLN A 401 9.00 0.94 -17.80
C GLN A 401 9.96 1.63 -16.81
N THR A 402 10.29 2.90 -17.03
CA THR A 402 11.31 3.61 -16.23
C THR A 402 10.87 4.98 -15.75
N THR A 403 9.60 5.14 -15.38
CA THR A 403 8.99 6.41 -14.92
C THR A 403 9.19 7.57 -15.91
N SER A 404 9.04 8.81 -15.46
CA SER A 404 9.17 10.00 -16.30
C SER A 404 10.61 10.53 -16.37
N PRO A 405 11.22 10.66 -17.57
CA PRO A 405 12.52 11.33 -17.71
C PRO A 405 12.44 12.85 -17.53
N PHE A 406 11.24 13.43 -17.48
CA PHE A 406 11.03 14.86 -17.26
C PHE A 406 10.68 15.18 -15.81
N PHE A 407 9.72 14.45 -15.23
CA PHE A 407 9.28 14.67 -13.85
C PHE A 407 10.19 13.99 -12.82
N ALA A 408 10.78 12.83 -13.17
CA ALA A 408 11.63 12.06 -12.28
C ALA A 408 12.93 11.58 -12.99
N PRO A 409 13.75 12.52 -13.51
CA PRO A 409 14.90 12.19 -14.34
C PRO A 409 15.94 11.33 -13.60
N LYS A 410 16.19 11.55 -12.30
CA LYS A 410 17.12 10.71 -11.54
C LYS A 410 16.59 9.29 -11.42
N SER A 411 15.29 9.14 -11.15
CA SER A 411 14.65 7.83 -11.05
C SER A 411 14.73 7.07 -12.38
N PHE A 412 14.41 7.74 -13.49
CA PHE A 412 14.51 7.20 -14.84
C PHE A 412 15.93 6.70 -15.17
N TRP A 413 16.93 7.57 -15.03
CA TRP A 413 18.31 7.23 -15.36
C TRP A 413 18.95 6.27 -14.35
N CYS A 414 18.47 6.24 -13.10
CA CYS A 414 18.87 5.23 -12.10
C CYS A 414 18.48 3.82 -12.57
N ILE A 415 17.23 3.65 -13.03
CA ILE A 415 16.77 2.35 -13.55
C ILE A 415 17.60 1.94 -14.77
N ASN A 416 17.76 2.86 -15.73
CA ASN A 416 18.56 2.63 -16.94
C ASN A 416 20.02 2.23 -16.61
N LYS A 417 20.70 3.02 -15.76
CA LYS A 417 22.09 2.77 -15.36
C LYS A 417 22.24 1.46 -14.58
N THR A 418 21.22 1.07 -13.81
CA THR A 418 21.20 -0.21 -13.08
C THR A 418 21.05 -1.39 -14.04
N ALA A 419 20.19 -1.29 -15.05
CA ALA A 419 20.07 -2.31 -16.10
C ALA A 419 21.37 -2.45 -16.91
N ALA A 420 22.03 -1.33 -17.22
CA ALA A 420 23.31 -1.29 -17.95
C ALA A 420 24.47 -1.99 -17.22
N GLN A 421 24.36 -2.26 -15.91
CA GLN A 421 25.36 -3.08 -15.20
C GLN A 421 25.30 -4.57 -15.58
N ILE A 422 24.18 -5.03 -16.15
CA ILE A 422 23.93 -6.44 -16.48
C ILE A 422 23.87 -6.65 -17.98
N PHE A 423 23.29 -5.70 -18.71
CA PHE A 423 23.05 -5.80 -20.15
C PHE A 423 24.07 -4.93 -20.92
N PRO A 424 24.96 -5.54 -21.73
CA PRO A 424 25.93 -4.82 -22.54
C PRO A 424 25.30 -3.85 -23.53
N VAL A 425 24.10 -4.18 -24.01
CA VAL A 425 23.28 -3.29 -24.83
C VAL A 425 22.19 -2.72 -23.94
N THR A 426 22.24 -1.42 -23.67
CA THR A 426 21.20 -0.71 -22.94
C THR A 426 21.00 0.65 -23.59
N ASP A 427 19.74 1.03 -23.83
CA ASP A 427 19.35 2.32 -24.38
C ASP A 427 18.01 2.74 -23.76
N ALA A 428 17.60 3.99 -23.97
CA ALA A 428 16.41 4.56 -23.35
C ALA A 428 15.55 5.28 -24.37
N TYR A 429 14.25 5.39 -24.13
CA TYR A 429 13.35 6.14 -25.00
C TYR A 429 12.14 6.63 -24.21
N HIS A 430 11.41 7.60 -24.75
CA HIS A 430 10.25 8.17 -24.06
C HIS A 430 9.16 8.58 -25.03
N VAL A 431 7.95 8.72 -24.49
CA VAL A 431 6.76 9.14 -25.21
C VAL A 431 5.89 10.00 -24.31
N TYR A 432 5.23 11.01 -24.89
CA TYR A 432 4.18 11.72 -24.17
C TYR A 432 2.90 10.87 -24.09
N VAL A 433 2.49 10.49 -22.88
CA VAL A 433 1.20 9.86 -22.57
C VAL A 433 0.33 10.91 -21.85
N PRO A 434 -0.73 11.45 -22.46
CA PRO A 434 -1.46 12.61 -21.91
C PRO A 434 -1.89 12.52 -20.45
N SER A 435 -2.23 11.33 -19.97
CA SER A 435 -2.63 11.07 -18.59
C SER A 435 -1.47 10.97 -17.60
N PHE A 436 -0.26 10.63 -18.06
CA PHE A 436 0.94 10.48 -17.21
C PHE A 436 1.99 11.59 -17.43
N GLY A 437 1.90 12.32 -18.54
CA GLY A 437 2.92 13.24 -19.01
C GLY A 437 3.99 12.56 -19.87
N GLU A 438 5.22 13.07 -19.83
CA GLU A 438 6.36 12.41 -20.48
C GLU A 438 6.70 11.10 -19.75
N TRP A 439 6.69 9.99 -20.47
CA TRP A 439 6.88 8.66 -19.89
C TRP A 439 7.97 7.87 -20.58
N GLY A 440 8.79 7.20 -19.78
CA GLY A 440 10.05 6.64 -20.19
C GLY A 440 10.12 5.13 -20.13
N TYR A 441 11.01 4.59 -20.97
CA TYR A 441 11.31 3.18 -21.09
C TYR A 441 12.82 2.97 -21.25
N THR A 442 13.30 1.83 -20.78
CA THR A 442 14.65 1.33 -21.03
C THR A 442 14.57 0.03 -21.83
N ILE A 443 15.34 -0.06 -22.91
CA ILE A 443 15.54 -1.28 -23.66
C ILE A 443 16.90 -1.87 -23.32
N ALA A 444 16.97 -3.19 -23.16
CA ALA A 444 18.18 -3.88 -22.75
C ALA A 444 18.30 -5.25 -23.44
N ALA A 445 19.51 -5.65 -23.79
CA ALA A 445 19.80 -6.95 -24.39
C ALA A 445 21.22 -7.43 -24.05
N LYS A 446 21.44 -8.75 -24.12
CA LYS A 446 22.78 -9.34 -24.01
C LYS A 446 23.62 -9.06 -25.26
N SER A 447 22.96 -9.16 -26.42
CA SER A 447 23.57 -8.98 -27.72
C SER A 447 22.53 -8.49 -28.72
N LEU A 448 23.00 -7.92 -29.83
CA LEU A 448 22.17 -7.49 -30.94
C LEU A 448 22.72 -8.05 -32.25
N SER A 449 21.82 -8.54 -33.10
CA SER A 449 22.18 -8.95 -34.47
C SER A 449 22.06 -7.82 -35.49
N LYS A 450 21.37 -6.73 -35.15
CA LYS A 450 21.22 -5.50 -35.95
C LYS A 450 21.28 -4.28 -35.02
N PRO A 451 21.65 -3.09 -35.52
CA PRO A 451 21.58 -1.86 -34.72
C PRO A 451 20.19 -1.63 -34.12
N LEU A 452 20.14 -1.00 -32.94
CA LEU A 452 18.88 -0.56 -32.32
C LEU A 452 18.06 0.29 -33.29
N GLY A 453 16.74 0.15 -33.23
CA GLY A 453 15.81 0.77 -34.17
C GLY A 453 15.56 -0.03 -35.46
N SER A 454 16.34 -1.06 -35.76
CA SER A 454 16.13 -1.89 -36.96
C SER A 454 14.99 -2.89 -36.77
N ALA A 455 13.77 -2.52 -37.13
CA ALA A 455 12.61 -3.41 -37.09
C ALA A 455 12.78 -4.62 -38.05
N LYS A 456 12.51 -5.81 -37.54
CA LYS A 456 12.52 -7.09 -38.26
C LYS A 456 11.12 -7.59 -38.60
N ARG A 457 10.13 -7.12 -37.84
CA ARG A 457 8.72 -7.47 -37.98
C ARG A 457 7.85 -6.28 -37.64
N SER A 458 6.66 -6.25 -38.23
CA SER A 458 5.66 -5.22 -38.00
C SER A 458 4.25 -5.82 -37.96
N VAL A 459 3.41 -5.28 -37.10
CA VAL A 459 1.97 -5.52 -37.03
C VAL A 459 1.20 -4.31 -37.57
N GLN A 460 0.02 -4.55 -38.13
CA GLN A 460 -0.86 -3.51 -38.67
C GLN A 460 -1.84 -2.99 -37.60
N GLY A 461 -2.44 -1.83 -37.86
CA GLY A 461 -3.51 -1.28 -37.01
C GLY A 461 -3.05 -0.67 -35.69
N LEU A 462 -1.77 -0.28 -35.60
CA LEU A 462 -1.26 0.53 -34.49
C LEU A 462 -1.78 1.96 -34.60
N ARG A 463 -2.04 2.58 -33.46
CA ARG A 463 -2.59 3.95 -33.37
C ARG A 463 -1.52 4.99 -33.10
N PHE A 464 -0.37 4.59 -32.57
CA PHE A 464 0.71 5.46 -32.14
C PHE A 464 2.07 5.05 -32.69
N TYR A 465 2.54 3.82 -32.43
CA TYR A 465 3.90 3.43 -32.79
C TYR A 465 4.02 3.18 -34.30
N ASP A 466 5.01 3.82 -34.93
CA ASP A 466 5.25 3.83 -36.38
C ASP A 466 6.57 3.15 -36.79
N TYR A 467 7.22 2.44 -35.86
CA TYR A 467 8.53 1.80 -36.06
C TYR A 467 9.71 2.76 -36.25
N ASP A 468 9.54 4.06 -35.99
CA ASP A 468 10.64 5.04 -35.95
C ASP A 468 11.19 5.18 -34.52
N TYR A 469 12.04 4.23 -34.12
CA TYR A 469 12.67 4.25 -32.80
C TYR A 469 13.51 5.51 -32.56
N GLY A 470 14.13 6.07 -33.60
CA GLY A 470 14.97 7.26 -33.49
C GLY A 470 14.21 8.47 -32.95
N ARG A 471 12.91 8.60 -33.28
CA ARG A 471 12.05 9.66 -32.74
C ARG A 471 11.75 9.54 -31.26
N LEU A 472 11.82 8.33 -30.71
CA LEU A 472 11.53 8.07 -29.29
C LEU A 472 12.79 8.21 -28.41
N ASN A 473 13.98 8.16 -29.03
CA ASN A 473 15.28 8.13 -28.36
C ASN A 473 15.94 9.51 -28.22
N ASP A 474 15.25 10.61 -28.55
CA ASP A 474 15.79 11.97 -28.45
C ASP A 474 15.52 12.60 -27.08
N PHE A 475 16.56 12.78 -26.24
CA PHE A 475 16.43 13.38 -24.91
C PHE A 475 16.95 14.83 -24.87
N PRO A 476 16.07 15.81 -24.62
CA PRO A 476 16.47 17.19 -24.30
C PRO A 476 17.43 17.30 -23.10
N LYS A 477 18.17 18.39 -23.01
CA LYS A 477 19.20 18.61 -21.96
C LYS A 477 18.66 18.56 -20.54
N ASP A 478 17.43 19.01 -20.35
CA ASP A 478 16.70 19.03 -19.07
C ASP A 478 16.18 17.65 -18.66
N MET A 479 16.15 16.68 -19.57
CA MET A 479 15.83 15.28 -19.26
C MET A 479 17.07 14.43 -18.98
N GLN A 480 18.30 14.96 -19.13
CA GLN A 480 19.54 14.19 -18.96
C GLN A 480 20.16 14.39 -17.58
N VAL A 481 20.61 13.30 -16.95
CA VAL A 481 21.29 13.34 -15.65
C VAL A 481 22.49 12.38 -15.64
N ASN A 482 23.65 12.89 -15.25
CA ASN A 482 24.91 12.14 -15.32
C ASN A 482 25.34 11.52 -13.97
N ASP A 483 25.02 12.17 -12.85
CA ASP A 483 25.49 11.76 -11.51
C ASP A 483 24.40 11.03 -10.74
N ILE A 484 24.37 9.70 -10.90
CA ILE A 484 23.35 8.83 -10.33
C ILE A 484 23.97 7.53 -9.83
N GLU A 485 23.55 7.08 -8.66
CA GLU A 485 23.90 5.77 -8.12
C GLU A 485 23.03 4.64 -8.69
N ILE A 486 23.60 3.44 -8.82
CA ILE A 486 22.80 2.26 -9.18
C ILE A 486 21.95 1.78 -8.00
N ASN A 487 20.78 1.23 -8.30
CA ASN A 487 19.87 0.67 -7.32
C ASN A 487 20.28 -0.76 -6.94
N ARG A 488 20.52 -0.99 -5.65
CA ARG A 488 20.84 -2.28 -5.04
C ARG A 488 19.90 -2.55 -3.88
N LEU A 489 19.80 -3.81 -3.46
CA LEU A 489 18.92 -4.20 -2.36
C LEU A 489 19.31 -3.56 -1.01
N ASP A 490 20.58 -3.21 -0.82
CA ASP A 490 21.11 -2.61 0.40
C ASP A 490 20.96 -1.08 0.45
N ASN A 491 21.15 -0.37 -0.67
CA ASN A 491 21.03 1.09 -0.69
C ASN A 491 19.60 1.58 -1.02
N GLN A 492 18.88 0.85 -1.88
CA GLN A 492 17.55 1.18 -2.40
C GLN A 492 17.37 2.67 -2.77
N ILE A 493 18.40 3.23 -3.42
CA ILE A 493 18.49 4.67 -3.73
C ILE A 493 17.36 5.14 -4.64
N LEU A 494 16.81 4.25 -5.47
CA LEU A 494 15.72 4.56 -6.40
C LEU A 494 14.47 5.08 -5.68
N VAL A 495 14.10 4.50 -4.54
CA VAL A 495 12.92 4.94 -3.77
C VAL A 495 13.14 6.38 -3.27
N ARG A 496 14.37 6.70 -2.85
CA ARG A 496 14.72 8.07 -2.40
C ARG A 496 14.68 9.08 -3.53
N TYR A 497 15.22 8.75 -4.70
CA TYR A 497 15.13 9.62 -5.87
C TYR A 497 13.66 9.84 -6.27
N PHE A 498 12.85 8.77 -6.27
CA PHE A 498 11.44 8.85 -6.59
C PHE A 498 10.69 9.80 -5.64
N ASP A 499 10.87 9.63 -4.32
CA ASP A 499 10.26 10.49 -3.31
C ASP A 499 10.74 11.95 -3.38
N GLU A 500 12.03 12.18 -3.66
CA GLU A 500 12.60 13.52 -3.82
C GLU A 500 12.05 14.28 -5.03
N GLU A 501 11.72 13.56 -6.10
CA GLU A 501 11.32 14.12 -7.39
C GLU A 501 9.81 14.32 -7.44
N TRP A 502 9.04 13.27 -7.14
CA TRP A 502 7.58 13.34 -7.14
C TRP A 502 7.02 14.09 -5.93
N GLY A 503 7.74 14.14 -4.81
CA GLY A 503 7.33 14.94 -3.65
C GLY A 503 7.44 16.46 -3.82
N ARG A 504 7.97 16.95 -4.96
CA ARG A 504 8.05 18.39 -5.30
C ARG A 504 6.86 18.89 -6.12
N LEU A 505 6.09 17.98 -6.71
CA LEU A 505 4.87 18.25 -7.47
C LEU A 505 3.69 18.35 -6.50
#